data_AF-A0A821KLP1-F1
#
_entry.id   AF-A0A821KLP1-F1
#
_cell.length_a   1.000
_cell.length_b   1.000
_cell.length_c   1.000
_cell.angle_alpha   90.00
_cell.angle_beta   90.00
_cell.angle_gamma   90.00
#
_symmetry.space_group_name_H-M   'P 1'
#
loop_
_entity.id
_entity.type
_entity.pdbx_description
1 polymer ?
#
loop_
_entity_poly.entity_id
_entity_poly.type
_entity_poly.pdbx_seq_one_letter_code
_entity_poly.pdbx_strand_id
1 'polypeptide(L)'
;MWLSLYLSIERSVEVYVPVKKYFIEQENCPLEIKQFFERDEVPCVLSFLQYILFEIHKKNLELKRSYTTLVDLYRIITSIKSKLQERIDSDFFGATCRYRLARLPSDIQKTYEFLEIWRL
;
A
#
# COMPACT_ATOMS: atom_id res chain seq x y z
N MET A 1 3.86 11.55 -11.78
CA MET A 1 4.69 10.68 -10.91
C MET A 1 3.87 9.93 -9.86
N TRP A 2 2.99 10.58 -9.09
CA TRP A 2 2.14 9.88 -8.09
C TRP A 2 1.05 8.98 -8.67
N LEU A 3 0.47 9.37 -9.82
CA LEU A 3 -0.59 8.59 -10.48
C LEU A 3 -0.08 7.24 -10.99
N SER A 4 1.12 7.23 -11.57
CA SER A 4 1.76 6.01 -12.07
C SER A 4 2.13 5.06 -10.95
N LEU A 5 2.52 5.58 -9.77
CA LEU A 5 2.85 4.76 -8.62
C LEU A 5 1.64 3.96 -8.10
N TYR A 6 0.47 4.62 -7.96
CA TYR A 6 -0.77 3.93 -7.60
C TYR A 6 -1.10 2.81 -8.58
N LEU A 7 -1.14 3.13 -9.89
CA LEU A 7 -1.48 2.16 -10.94
C LEU A 7 -0.49 1.00 -11.00
N SER A 8 0.80 1.26 -10.76
CA SER A 8 1.83 0.23 -10.69
C SER A 8 1.59 -0.71 -9.50
N ILE A 9 1.33 -0.18 -8.31
CA ILE A 9 1.08 -0.98 -7.11
C ILE A 9 -0.24 -1.76 -7.24
N GLU A 10 -1.30 -1.14 -7.75
CA GLU A 10 -2.58 -1.78 -8.02
C GLU A 10 -2.40 -2.99 -8.93
N ARG A 11 -1.70 -2.82 -10.07
CA ARG A 11 -1.38 -3.92 -10.97
C ARG A 11 -0.52 -4.99 -10.30
N SER A 12 0.51 -4.60 -9.55
CA SER A 12 1.36 -5.55 -8.82
C SER A 12 0.57 -6.40 -7.83
N VAL A 13 -0.46 -5.85 -7.18
CA VAL A 13 -1.36 -6.60 -6.30
C VAL A 13 -2.23 -7.57 -7.10
N GLU A 14 -2.80 -7.13 -8.22
CA GLU A 14 -3.69 -7.94 -9.08
C GLU A 14 -2.96 -9.14 -9.71
N VAL A 15 -1.76 -8.91 -10.26
CA VAL A 15 -0.99 -9.94 -10.95
C VAL A 15 0.05 -10.62 -10.05
N TYR A 16 0.00 -10.41 -8.73
CA TYR A 16 1.03 -10.92 -7.81
C TYR A 16 1.25 -12.43 -7.95
N VAL A 17 0.17 -13.21 -7.89
CA VAL A 17 0.22 -14.68 -7.94
C VAL A 17 0.78 -15.19 -9.28
N PRO A 18 0.24 -14.80 -10.45
CA PRO A 18 0.75 -15.28 -11.73
C PRO A 18 2.20 -14.82 -11.99
N VAL A 19 2.58 -13.60 -11.58
CA VAL A 19 3.94 -13.10 -11.76
C VAL A 19 4.92 -13.83 -10.83
N LYS A 20 4.55 -14.06 -9.57
CA LYS A 20 5.32 -14.90 -8.63
C LYS A 20 5.58 -16.27 -9.22
N LYS A 21 4.52 -16.94 -9.71
CA LYS A 21 4.63 -18.26 -10.32
C LYS A 21 5.57 -18.25 -11.52
N TYR A 22 5.38 -17.30 -12.44
CA TYR A 22 6.21 -17.16 -13.62
C TYR A 22 7.69 -17.05 -13.26
N PHE A 23 8.07 -16.13 -12.37
CA PHE A 23 9.47 -15.90 -12.03
C PHE A 23 10.09 -17.05 -11.24
N ILE A 24 9.35 -17.70 -10.34
CA ILE A 24 9.87 -18.83 -9.55
C ILE A 24 10.10 -20.07 -10.42
N GLU A 25 9.30 -20.27 -11.48
CA GLU A 25 9.43 -21.39 -12.41
C GLU A 25 10.55 -21.20 -13.44
N GLN A 26 11.14 -20.00 -13.56
CA GLN A 26 12.28 -19.77 -14.46
C GLN A 26 13.58 -20.34 -13.88
N GLU A 27 14.34 -21.05 -14.71
CA GLU A 27 15.64 -21.64 -14.35
C GLU A 27 16.68 -20.57 -13.95
N ASN A 28 16.59 -19.38 -14.55
CA ASN A 28 17.48 -18.24 -14.31
C ASN A 28 16.75 -17.04 -13.68
N CYS A 29 15.99 -17.26 -12.61
CA CYS A 29 15.36 -16.17 -11.86
C CYS A 29 16.43 -15.30 -11.16
N PRO A 30 16.45 -13.96 -11.35
CA PRO A 30 17.32 -13.07 -10.60
C PRO A 30 17.11 -13.23 -9.09
N LEU A 31 18.20 -13.23 -8.33
CA LEU A 31 18.16 -13.51 -6.89
C LEU A 31 17.26 -12.53 -6.13
N GLU A 32 17.29 -11.26 -6.50
CA GLU A 32 16.51 -10.20 -5.88
C GLU A 32 15.00 -10.40 -6.09
N ILE A 33 14.62 -10.84 -7.30
CA ILE A 33 13.23 -11.14 -7.64
C ILE A 33 12.75 -12.38 -6.90
N LYS A 34 13.59 -13.39 -6.80
CA LYS A 34 13.32 -14.61 -6.03
C LYS A 34 13.11 -14.28 -4.55
N GLN A 35 14.05 -13.53 -3.95
CA GLN A 35 13.95 -13.08 -2.55
C GLN A 35 12.71 -12.23 -2.29
N PHE A 36 12.29 -11.40 -3.25
CA PHE A 36 11.05 -10.64 -3.14
C PHE A 36 9.83 -11.55 -3.07
N PHE A 37 9.71 -12.54 -3.94
CA PHE A 37 8.52 -13.42 -3.99
C PHE A 37 8.50 -14.50 -2.90
N GLU A 38 9.64 -14.83 -2.30
CA GLU A 38 9.77 -15.77 -1.18
C GLU A 38 9.33 -15.17 0.16
N ARG A 39 9.26 -13.85 0.27
CA ARG A 39 8.78 -13.17 1.48
C ARG A 39 7.26 -13.22 1.60
N ASP A 40 6.78 -13.81 2.68
CA ASP A 40 5.34 -13.96 2.94
C ASP A 40 4.64 -12.63 3.25
N GLU A 41 5.37 -11.64 3.76
CA GLU A 41 4.84 -10.32 4.10
C GLU A 41 4.53 -9.42 2.89
N VAL A 42 5.14 -9.69 1.73
CA VAL A 42 5.10 -8.80 0.56
C VAL A 42 3.67 -8.51 0.09
N PRO A 43 2.77 -9.51 -0.03
CA PRO A 43 1.37 -9.26 -0.34
C PRO A 43 0.68 -8.34 0.67
N CYS A 44 1.06 -8.39 1.95
CA CYS A 44 0.51 -7.53 3.00
C CYS A 44 0.99 -6.09 2.81
N VAL A 45 2.30 -5.90 2.63
CA VAL A 45 2.92 -4.59 2.38
C VAL A 45 2.38 -3.96 1.09
N LEU A 46 2.21 -4.72 0.02
CA LEU A 46 1.63 -4.22 -1.22
C LEU A 46 0.18 -3.76 -1.05
N SER A 47 -0.64 -4.49 -0.27
CA SER A 47 -2.01 -4.09 0.05
C SER A 47 -2.05 -2.82 0.91
N PHE A 48 -1.12 -2.67 1.85
CA PHE A 48 -0.96 -1.44 2.63
C PHE A 48 -0.61 -0.24 1.73
N LEU A 49 0.38 -0.40 0.86
CA LEU A 49 0.78 0.65 -0.08
C LEU A 49 -0.35 1.02 -1.04
N GLN A 50 -1.09 0.03 -1.55
CA GLN A 50 -2.24 0.25 -2.40
C GLN A 50 -3.28 1.13 -1.72
N TYR A 51 -3.56 0.86 -0.43
CA TYR A 51 -4.53 1.62 0.35
C TYR A 51 -4.12 3.10 0.53
N ILE A 52 -2.87 3.35 0.95
CA ILE A 52 -2.36 4.72 1.13
C ILE A 52 -2.36 5.48 -0.19
N LEU A 53 -1.86 4.84 -1.25
CA LEU A 53 -1.78 5.45 -2.56
C LEU A 53 -3.16 5.72 -3.15
N PHE A 54 -4.17 4.92 -2.82
CA PHE A 54 -5.56 5.15 -3.23
C PHE A 54 -6.11 6.45 -2.63
N GLU A 55 -5.94 6.70 -1.33
CA GLU A 55 -6.41 7.94 -0.70
C GLU A 55 -5.71 9.17 -1.30
N ILE A 56 -4.40 9.08 -1.54
CA ILE A 56 -3.63 10.14 -2.21
C ILE A 56 -4.11 10.32 -3.66
N HIS A 57 -4.38 9.23 -4.38
CA HIS A 57 -4.86 9.24 -5.76
C HIS A 57 -6.23 9.94 -5.87
N LYS A 58 -7.17 9.62 -4.98
CA LYS A 58 -8.49 10.23 -4.92
C LYS A 58 -8.39 11.76 -4.79
N LYS A 59 -7.51 12.24 -3.91
CA LYS A 59 -7.28 13.68 -3.71
C LYS A 59 -6.57 14.35 -4.88
N ASN A 60 -5.64 13.65 -5.53
CA ASN A 60 -5.05 14.12 -6.78
C ASN A 60 -6.07 14.24 -7.92
N LEU A 61 -7.06 13.35 -7.99
CA LEU A 61 -8.15 13.45 -8.97
C LEU A 61 -9.08 14.64 -8.67
N GLU A 62 -9.37 14.91 -7.40
CA GLU A 62 -10.12 16.11 -6.98
C GLU A 62 -9.38 17.39 -7.44
N LEU A 63 -8.08 17.49 -7.19
CA LEU A 63 -7.24 18.63 -7.60
C LEU A 63 -7.21 18.87 -9.11
N LYS A 64 -7.23 17.81 -9.92
CA LYS A 64 -7.18 17.92 -11.39
C LYS A 64 -8.49 18.43 -12.00
N ARG A 65 -9.60 18.38 -11.27
CA ARG A 65 -10.94 18.71 -11.78
C ARG A 65 -11.38 20.15 -11.48
N SER A 66 -10.62 20.91 -10.69
CA SER A 66 -10.99 22.25 -10.23
C SER A 66 -9.93 23.30 -10.54
N TYR A 67 -10.35 24.53 -10.86
CA TYR A 67 -9.51 25.72 -10.64
C TYR A 67 -9.24 25.78 -9.14
N THR A 68 -8.01 25.42 -8.75
CA THR A 68 -7.69 25.15 -7.36
C THR A 68 -7.11 26.40 -6.73
N THR A 69 -7.79 26.97 -5.75
CA THR A 69 -7.25 28.09 -4.96
C THR A 69 -6.27 27.59 -3.90
N LEU A 70 -5.49 28.49 -3.32
CA LEU A 70 -4.62 28.17 -2.17
C LEU A 70 -5.42 27.60 -0.98
N VAL A 71 -6.66 28.08 -0.79
CA VAL A 71 -7.57 27.62 0.26
C VAL A 71 -8.01 26.17 0.00
N ASP A 72 -8.30 25.82 -1.25
CA ASP A 72 -8.67 24.45 -1.63
C ASP A 72 -7.50 23.48 -1.43
N LEU A 73 -6.27 23.90 -1.77
CA LEU A 73 -5.06 23.13 -1.50
C LEU A 73 -4.88 22.87 0.00
N TYR A 74 -5.04 23.89 0.84
CA TYR A 74 -4.94 23.74 2.29
C TYR A 74 -5.99 22.75 2.83
N ARG A 75 -7.24 22.85 2.37
CA ARG A 75 -8.33 21.94 2.76
C ARG A 75 -8.03 20.50 2.33
N ILE A 76 -7.49 20.30 1.14
CA ILE A 76 -7.15 18.98 0.60
C ILE A 76 -6.01 18.36 1.40
N ILE A 77 -4.93 19.11 1.68
CA ILE A 77 -3.80 18.63 2.50
C ILE A 77 -4.28 18.30 3.92
N THR A 78 -5.08 19.17 4.53
CA THR A 78 -5.63 18.94 5.86
C THR A 78 -6.54 17.72 5.89
N SER A 79 -7.34 17.50 4.84
CA SER A 79 -8.19 16.32 4.69
C SER A 79 -7.37 15.04 4.55
N ILE A 80 -6.26 15.06 3.80
CA ILE A 80 -5.34 13.91 3.70
C ILE A 80 -4.75 13.62 5.08
N LYS A 81 -4.21 14.64 5.76
CA LYS A 81 -3.63 14.49 7.09
C LYS A 81 -4.63 13.92 8.10
N SER A 82 -5.84 14.46 8.13
CA SER A 82 -6.89 14.01 9.07
C SER A 82 -7.29 12.57 8.81
N LYS A 83 -7.46 12.18 7.54
CA LYS A 83 -7.76 10.79 7.18
C LYS A 83 -6.63 9.83 7.52
N LEU A 84 -5.38 10.21 7.29
CA LEU A 84 -4.24 9.38 7.68
C LEU A 84 -4.18 9.25 9.21
N GLN A 85 -4.44 10.33 9.94
CA GLN A 85 -4.50 10.31 11.40
C GLN A 85 -5.63 9.42 11.91
N GLU A 86 -6.85 9.53 11.38
CA GLU A 86 -7.98 8.65 11.75
C GLU A 86 -7.65 7.17 11.53
N ARG A 87 -6.84 6.85 10.52
CA ARG A 87 -6.43 5.48 10.20
C ARG A 87 -5.36 4.96 11.15
N ILE A 88 -4.44 5.83 11.54
CA ILE A 88 -3.48 5.58 12.62
C ILE A 88 -4.23 5.33 13.92
N ASP A 89 -5.16 6.22 14.28
CA ASP A 89 -5.90 6.15 15.55
C ASP A 89 -6.84 4.92 15.62
N SER A 90 -7.22 4.35 14.47
CA SER A 90 -8.12 3.20 14.37
C SER A 90 -7.44 1.87 14.05
N ASP A 91 -6.10 1.83 13.97
CA ASP A 91 -5.32 0.66 13.55
C ASP A 91 -5.92 0.00 12.27
N PHE A 92 -6.39 0.84 11.34
CA PHE A 92 -7.12 0.41 10.15
C PHE A 92 -6.37 0.81 8.89
N PHE A 93 -5.78 -0.17 8.22
CA PHE A 93 -5.08 0.02 6.93
C PHE A 93 -5.74 -0.74 5.76
N GLY A 94 -7.01 -1.10 5.94
CA GLY A 94 -7.80 -1.83 4.94
C GLY A 94 -8.03 -3.29 5.31
N ALA A 95 -9.23 -3.80 4.97
CA ALA A 95 -9.65 -5.17 5.27
C ALA A 95 -8.71 -6.23 4.66
N THR A 96 -8.26 -6.01 3.42
CA THR A 96 -7.32 -6.90 2.72
C THR A 96 -5.97 -6.97 3.41
N CYS A 97 -5.46 -5.84 3.91
CA CYS A 97 -4.20 -5.80 4.64
C CYS A 97 -4.31 -6.60 5.95
N ARG A 98 -5.35 -6.35 6.76
CA ARG A 98 -5.56 -7.10 8.02
C ARG A 98 -5.80 -8.59 7.81
N TYR A 99 -6.56 -8.94 6.77
CA TYR A 99 -6.76 -10.34 6.39
C TYR A 99 -5.44 -11.04 6.05
N ARG A 100 -4.53 -10.34 5.36
CA ARG A 100 -3.20 -10.88 5.00
C ARG A 100 -2.27 -10.93 6.22
N LEU A 101 -2.25 -9.89 7.05
CA LEU A 101 -1.47 -9.83 8.28
C LEU A 101 -1.82 -10.97 9.24
N ALA A 102 -3.12 -11.24 9.45
CA ALA A 102 -3.60 -12.32 10.30
C ALA A 102 -3.18 -13.73 9.84
N ARG A 103 -2.75 -13.88 8.58
CA ARG A 103 -2.29 -15.15 8.00
C ARG A 103 -0.77 -15.31 8.01
N LEU A 104 -0.02 -14.29 8.44
CA LEU A 104 1.42 -14.37 8.58
C LEU A 104 1.81 -15.13 9.86
N PRO A 105 2.99 -15.78 9.91
CA PRO A 105 3.55 -16.31 11.14
C PRO A 105 3.66 -15.24 12.25
N SER A 106 3.47 -15.63 13.52
CA SER A 106 3.39 -14.70 14.66
C SER A 106 4.66 -13.87 14.90
N ASP A 107 5.81 -14.40 14.51
CA ASP A 107 7.13 -13.75 14.53
C ASP A 107 7.23 -12.62 13.49
N ILE A 108 6.66 -12.85 12.30
CA ILE A 108 6.56 -11.85 11.24
C ILE A 108 5.51 -10.80 11.61
N GLN A 109 4.36 -11.20 12.16
CA GLN A 109 3.33 -10.28 12.64
C GLN A 109 3.89 -9.26 13.62
N LYS A 110 4.67 -9.70 14.62
CA LYS A 110 5.36 -8.83 15.60
C LYS A 110 6.33 -7.85 14.95
N THR A 111 7.03 -8.28 13.91
CA THR A 111 7.96 -7.42 13.17
C THR A 111 7.23 -6.34 12.39
N TYR A 112 6.02 -6.63 11.91
CA TYR A 112 5.15 -5.69 11.20
C TYR A 112 4.06 -5.09 12.08
N GLU A 113 4.18 -5.22 13.42
CA GLU A 113 3.37 -4.45 14.36
C GLU A 113 3.58 -2.95 14.12
N PHE A 114 4.67 -2.48 13.51
CA PHE A 114 4.79 -1.06 13.11
C PHE A 114 3.81 -0.62 12.02
N LEU A 115 3.24 -1.57 11.26
CA LEU A 115 2.08 -1.27 10.41
C LEU A 115 0.85 -0.96 11.27
N GLU A 116 0.78 -1.40 12.52
CA GLU A 116 -0.16 -0.92 13.55
C GLU A 116 0.43 0.31 14.31
N ILE A 117 1.75 0.38 14.52
CA ILE A 117 2.45 1.44 15.29
C ILE A 117 2.90 2.61 14.38
N TRP A 118 1.99 3.24 13.65
CA TRP A 118 2.20 4.65 13.26
C TRP A 118 1.79 5.62 14.38
N ARG A 119 1.98 5.22 15.65
CA ARG A 119 1.83 6.08 16.84
C ARG A 119 3.02 7.05 16.95
N LEU A 120 3.01 8.13 16.19
CA LEU A 120 3.80 9.34 16.44
C LEU A 120 2.91 10.57 16.32
#